data_AF-A0AAV9QEW0-F1
#
_entry.id   AF-A0AAV9QEW0-F1
#
_cell.length_a   1.000
_cell.length_b   1.000
_cell.length_c   1.000
_cell.angle_alpha   90.00
_cell.angle_beta   90.00
_cell.angle_gamma   90.00
#
_symmetry.space_group_name_H-M   'P 1'
#
loop_
_entity.id
_entity.type
_entity.pdbx_description
1 polymer ?
#
loop_
_entity_poly.entity_id
_entity_poly.type
_entity_poly.pdbx_seq_one_letter_code
_entity_poly.pdbx_strand_id
1 'polypeptide(L)'
;MLSYEDGSGTLREIFVPSSRYEEAVRLLEKQDWKALSEFSPWSDCPALPPRDPDSMTYTPKGSEGDGKRRTIYLPQGTAERATLLLVNEDWAALENEFGIYSAQAAVRPEVEKEHTRGVERMRKAREDQAASQR
;
A
#
# COMPACT_ATOMS: atom_id res chain seq x y z
N MET A 1 17.01 -10.24 10.36
CA MET A 1 17.75 -9.30 11.23
C MET A 1 17.70 -9.86 12.65
N LEU A 2 18.82 -9.82 13.37
CA LEU A 2 18.89 -10.13 14.80
C LEU A 2 19.60 -8.96 15.50
N SER A 3 19.01 -8.45 16.58
CA SER A 3 19.57 -7.36 17.38
C SER A 3 19.91 -7.87 18.77
N TYR A 4 21.09 -7.51 19.29
CA TYR A 4 21.55 -7.93 20.61
C TYR A 4 22.47 -6.88 21.25
N GLU A 5 22.53 -6.86 22.57
CA GLU A 5 23.52 -6.06 23.31
C GLU A 5 24.74 -6.95 23.60
N ASP A 6 25.94 -6.50 23.22
CA ASP A 6 27.17 -7.25 23.51
C ASP A 6 27.65 -7.05 24.96
N GLY A 7 28.70 -7.76 25.36
CA GLY A 7 29.26 -7.65 26.72
C GLY A 7 29.80 -6.27 27.11
N SER A 8 29.83 -5.30 26.18
CA SER A 8 30.19 -3.90 26.45
C SER A 8 28.98 -2.98 26.64
N GLY A 9 27.76 -3.50 26.49
CA GLY A 9 26.54 -2.69 26.48
C GLY A 9 26.24 -2.06 25.12
N THR A 10 26.93 -2.48 24.06
CA THR A 10 26.73 -1.92 22.71
C THR A 10 25.65 -2.69 21.97
N LEU A 11 24.63 -1.98 21.49
CA LEU A 11 23.62 -2.56 20.60
C LEU A 11 24.25 -2.89 19.24
N ARG A 12 24.11 -4.14 18.81
CA ARG A 12 24.53 -4.64 17.51
C ARG A 12 23.36 -5.21 16.74
N GLU A 13 23.34 -4.93 15.44
CA GLU A 13 22.37 -5.47 14.51
C GLU A 13 23.09 -6.23 13.42
N ILE A 14 22.72 -7.51 13.25
CA ILE A 14 23.35 -8.38 12.26
C ILE A 14 22.31 -8.93 11.27
N PHE A 15 22.77 -9.08 10.03
CA PHE A 15 22.09 -9.86 9.02
C PHE A 15 22.33 -11.34 9.27
N VAL A 16 21.24 -12.07 9.50
CA VAL A 16 21.26 -13.52 9.69
C VAL A 16 20.44 -14.15 8.57
N PRO A 17 21.07 -14.93 7.66
CA PRO A 17 20.34 -15.72 6.68
C PRO A 17 19.37 -16.66 7.38
N SER A 18 18.20 -16.92 6.78
CA SER A 18 17.16 -17.79 7.35
C SER A 18 17.70 -19.18 7.71
N SER A 19 18.65 -19.70 6.94
CA SER A 19 19.31 -20.99 7.16
C SER A 19 20.20 -21.06 8.39
N ARG A 20 20.65 -19.91 8.92
CA ARG A 20 21.54 -19.82 10.09
C ARG A 20 20.88 -19.15 11.29
N TYR A 21 19.57 -18.91 11.23
CA TYR A 21 18.87 -18.19 12.29
C TYR A 21 18.92 -18.92 13.63
N GLU A 22 18.62 -20.23 13.64
CA GLU A 22 18.70 -21.04 14.87
C GLU A 22 20.11 -21.08 15.47
N GLU A 23 21.14 -21.08 14.62
CA GLU A 23 22.53 -21.04 15.06
C GLU A 23 22.83 -19.71 15.76
N ALA A 24 22.46 -18.59 15.16
CA ALA A 24 22.67 -17.25 15.73
C ALA A 24 21.95 -17.09 17.09
N VAL A 25 20.73 -17.64 17.22
CA VAL A 25 20.00 -17.64 18.50
C VAL A 25 20.77 -18.41 19.58
N ARG A 26 21.28 -19.61 19.26
CA ARG A 26 22.09 -20.40 20.21
C ARG A 26 23.39 -19.71 20.61
N LEU A 27 24.01 -18.97 19.70
CA LEU A 27 25.21 -18.17 20.00
C LEU A 27 24.88 -17.00 20.94
N LEU A 28 23.74 -16.34 20.72
CA LEU A 28 23.23 -15.28 21.59
C LEU A 28 22.94 -15.79 23.01
N GLU A 29 22.26 -16.92 23.14
CA GLU A 29 21.99 -17.55 24.45
C GLU A 29 23.28 -17.89 25.21
N LYS A 30 24.33 -18.29 24.48
CA LYS A 30 25.67 -18.58 25.04
C LYS A 30 26.53 -17.34 25.25
N GLN A 31 26.06 -16.15 24.85
CA GLN A 31 26.82 -14.91 24.90
C GLN A 31 28.15 -15.00 24.12
N ASP A 32 28.17 -15.78 23.03
CA ASP A 32 29.35 -15.92 22.17
C ASP A 32 29.43 -14.74 21.20
N TRP A 33 29.86 -13.59 21.72
CA TRP A 33 29.95 -12.33 20.98
C TRP A 33 30.92 -12.39 19.80
N LYS A 34 31.96 -13.23 19.92
CA LYS A 34 32.97 -13.39 18.87
C LYS A 34 32.38 -14.15 17.68
N ALA A 35 31.61 -15.21 17.92
CA ALA A 35 30.94 -15.92 16.84
C ALA A 35 29.82 -15.08 16.22
N LEU A 36 29.08 -14.31 17.03
CA LEU A 36 28.05 -13.40 16.53
C LEU A 36 28.62 -12.27 15.64
N SER A 37 29.85 -11.82 15.88
CA SER A 37 30.48 -10.78 15.05
C SER A 37 30.98 -11.26 13.69
N GLU A 38 30.95 -12.57 13.42
CA GLU A 38 31.23 -13.13 12.09
C GLU A 38 30.05 -12.94 11.12
N PHE A 39 28.85 -12.68 11.64
CA PHE A 39 27.70 -12.31 10.80
C PHE A 39 27.86 -10.88 10.29
N SER A 40 27.42 -10.65 9.05
CA SER A 40 27.47 -9.33 8.44
C SER A 40 26.64 -8.33 9.25
N PRO A 41 27.13 -7.10 9.50
CA PRO A 41 26.31 -6.04 10.07
C PRO A 41 25.05 -5.81 9.23
N TRP A 42 23.94 -5.52 9.89
CA TRP A 42 22.70 -5.21 9.20
C TRP A 42 22.82 -3.96 8.31
N SER A 43 23.65 -2.98 8.72
CA SER A 43 23.97 -1.78 7.94
C SER A 43 24.61 -2.07 6.58
N ASP A 44 25.33 -3.18 6.48
CA ASP A 44 26.08 -3.56 5.28
C ASP A 44 25.23 -4.45 4.36
N CYS A 45 24.05 -4.87 4.83
CA CYS A 45 23.10 -5.56 3.99
C CYS A 45 22.59 -4.56 2.94
N PRO A 46 22.67 -4.88 1.63
CA PRO A 46 22.03 -4.06 0.63
C PRO A 46 20.56 -3.91 1.02
N ALA A 47 20.02 -2.69 0.93
CA ALA A 47 18.61 -2.46 1.15
C ALA A 47 17.86 -3.49 0.30
N LEU A 48 17.06 -4.34 0.95
CA LEU A 48 16.14 -5.19 0.21
C LEU A 48 15.38 -4.22 -0.70
N PRO A 49 15.36 -4.45 -2.03
CA PRO A 49 14.59 -3.59 -2.91
C PRO A 49 13.19 -3.51 -2.31
N PRO A 50 12.60 -2.32 -2.21
CA PRO A 50 11.23 -2.22 -1.72
C PRO A 50 10.41 -3.19 -2.57
N ARG A 51 9.98 -4.28 -1.94
CA ARG A 51 8.90 -5.09 -2.48
C ARG A 51 7.66 -4.29 -2.16
N ASP A 52 7.50 -3.15 -2.83
CA ASP A 52 6.17 -2.61 -2.99
C ASP A 52 5.47 -3.63 -3.87
N PRO A 53 4.49 -4.38 -3.33
CA PRO A 53 3.57 -5.08 -4.19
C PRO A 53 3.05 -4.12 -5.26
N ASP A 54 3.20 -4.46 -6.54
CA ASP A 54 2.46 -3.74 -7.57
C ASP A 54 0.99 -3.81 -7.18
N SER A 55 0.27 -2.70 -7.31
CA SER A 55 -1.11 -2.64 -6.87
C SER A 55 -1.98 -2.10 -7.98
N MET A 56 -3.17 -2.68 -8.10
CA MET A 56 -4.16 -2.24 -9.07
C MET A 56 -5.39 -1.78 -8.31
N THR A 57 -5.82 -0.56 -8.61
CA THR A 57 -7.05 0.01 -8.06
C THR A 57 -8.12 0.06 -9.14
N TYR A 58 -9.32 -0.41 -8.83
CA TYR A 58 -10.46 -0.38 -9.72
C TYR A 58 -11.74 -0.06 -8.94
N THR A 59 -12.79 0.27 -9.69
CA THR A 59 -14.12 0.51 -9.14
C THR A 59 -15.09 -0.34 -9.93
N PRO A 60 -15.62 -1.45 -9.39
CA PRO A 60 -16.59 -2.28 -10.06
C PRO A 60 -17.83 -1.46 -10.42
N LYS A 61 -18.24 -1.50 -11.68
CA LYS A 61 -19.46 -0.85 -12.18
C LYS A 61 -20.34 -1.91 -12.85
N GLY A 62 -21.58 -1.53 -13.16
CA GLY A 62 -22.53 -2.46 -13.80
C GLY A 62 -23.30 -3.32 -12.81
N SER A 63 -23.91 -4.39 -13.30
CA SER A 63 -24.82 -5.26 -12.53
C SER A 63 -24.15 -6.06 -11.42
N GLU A 64 -22.87 -6.36 -11.56
CA GLU A 64 -22.08 -7.12 -10.60
C GLU A 64 -21.22 -6.23 -9.68
N GLY A 65 -21.16 -4.93 -9.97
CA GLY A 65 -20.31 -3.97 -9.28
C GLY A 65 -21.04 -3.15 -8.22
N ASP A 66 -20.45 -2.99 -7.04
CA ASP A 66 -21.03 -2.19 -5.94
C ASP A 66 -20.58 -0.72 -5.93
N GLY A 67 -19.82 -0.30 -6.95
CA GLY A 67 -19.32 1.08 -7.09
C GLY A 67 -18.24 1.48 -6.08
N LYS A 68 -17.77 0.57 -5.21
CA LYS A 68 -16.73 0.89 -4.22
C LYS A 68 -15.36 0.76 -4.86
N ARG A 69 -14.44 1.63 -4.44
CA ARG A 69 -13.06 1.58 -4.92
C ARG A 69 -12.34 0.44 -4.19
N ARG A 70 -11.73 -0.48 -4.93
CA ARG A 70 -11.04 -1.66 -4.41
C ARG A 70 -9.59 -1.65 -4.90
N THR A 71 -8.67 -2.09 -4.04
CA THR A 71 -7.25 -2.23 -4.37
C THR A 71 -6.84 -3.68 -4.16
N ILE A 72 -6.21 -4.28 -5.16
CA ILE A 72 -5.66 -5.63 -5.13
C ILE A 72 -4.14 -5.60 -5.20
N TYR A 73 -3.52 -6.67 -4.70
CA TYR A 73 -2.09 -6.93 -4.87
C TYR A 73 -1.84 -7.64 -6.21
N LEU A 74 -0.80 -7.19 -6.93
CA LEU A 74 -0.23 -7.87 -8.09
C LEU A 74 1.14 -8.48 -7.74
N PRO A 75 1.21 -9.81 -7.57
CA PRO A 75 2.48 -10.52 -7.61
C PRO A 75 3.25 -10.25 -8.91
N GLN A 76 4.57 -10.35 -8.85
CA GLN A 76 5.43 -10.13 -10.03
C GLN A 76 5.01 -11.05 -11.18
N GLY A 77 4.85 -10.47 -12.38
CA GLY A 77 4.48 -11.20 -13.60
C GLY A 77 2.99 -11.50 -13.76
N THR A 78 2.12 -10.97 -12.90
CA THR A 78 0.66 -11.21 -12.97
C THR A 78 -0.15 -10.03 -13.53
N ALA A 79 0.50 -8.90 -13.82
CA ALA A 79 -0.16 -7.67 -14.26
C ALA A 79 -1.03 -7.88 -15.52
N GLU A 80 -0.52 -8.59 -16.53
CA GLU A 80 -1.27 -8.88 -17.76
C GLU A 80 -2.56 -9.64 -17.48
N ARG A 81 -2.50 -10.63 -16.58
CA ARG A 81 -3.66 -11.43 -16.20
C ARG A 81 -4.70 -10.60 -15.45
N ALA A 82 -4.26 -9.78 -14.50
CA ALA A 82 -5.14 -8.86 -13.79
C ALA A 82 -5.79 -7.84 -14.73
N THR A 83 -5.04 -7.30 -15.71
CA THR A 83 -5.60 -6.39 -16.72
C THR A 83 -6.64 -7.08 -17.59
N LEU A 84 -6.43 -8.33 -18.00
CA LEU A 84 -7.42 -9.08 -18.78
C LEU A 84 -8.74 -9.27 -18.02
N LEU A 85 -8.66 -9.65 -16.73
CA LEU A 85 -9.85 -9.80 -15.89
C LEU A 85 -10.57 -8.45 -15.66
N LEU A 86 -9.81 -7.38 -15.44
CA LEU A 86 -10.33 -6.02 -15.31
C LEU A 86 -11.08 -5.57 -16.58
N VAL A 87 -10.50 -5.80 -17.77
CA VAL A 87 -11.10 -5.42 -19.06
C VAL A 87 -12.36 -6.22 -19.36
N ASN A 88 -12.38 -7.49 -18.97
CA ASN A 88 -13.55 -8.36 -19.14
C ASN A 88 -14.61 -8.17 -18.05
N GLU A 89 -14.39 -7.25 -17.10
CA GLU A 89 -15.26 -6.99 -15.95
C GLU A 89 -15.54 -8.25 -15.11
N ASP A 90 -14.63 -9.22 -15.10
CA ASP A 90 -14.73 -10.44 -14.28
C ASP A 90 -14.23 -10.17 -12.87
N TRP A 91 -15.06 -9.44 -12.11
CA TRP A 91 -14.73 -8.97 -10.76
C TRP A 91 -14.53 -10.14 -9.79
N ALA A 92 -15.33 -11.21 -9.94
CA ALA A 92 -15.26 -12.37 -9.06
C ALA A 92 -13.92 -13.13 -9.21
N ALA A 93 -13.47 -13.37 -10.46
CA ALA A 93 -12.18 -13.98 -10.69
C ALA A 93 -11.03 -13.08 -10.23
N LEU A 94 -11.12 -11.77 -10.51
CA LEU A 94 -10.10 -10.80 -10.11
C LEU A 94 -9.91 -10.76 -8.58
N GLU A 95 -11.00 -10.81 -7.81
CA GLU A 95 -10.95 -10.76 -6.35
C GLU A 95 -10.51 -12.08 -5.71
N ASN A 96 -10.94 -13.20 -6.28
CA ASN A 96 -10.55 -14.51 -5.81
C ASN A 96 -9.07 -14.83 -6.11
N GLU A 97 -8.57 -14.39 -7.27
CA GLU A 97 -7.20 -14.67 -7.71
C GLU A 97 -6.17 -13.76 -7.03
N PHE A 98 -6.49 -12.47 -6.82
CA PHE A 98 -5.52 -11.47 -6.34
C PHE A 98 -5.74 -10.99 -4.90
N GLY A 99 -6.93 -11.21 -4.33
CA GLY A 99 -7.28 -10.79 -2.97
C GLY A 99 -7.41 -9.27 -2.81
N ILE A 100 -8.45 -8.83 -2.11
CA ILE A 100 -8.68 -7.40 -1.84
C ILE A 100 -7.81 -6.96 -0.65
N TYR A 101 -6.87 -6.05 -0.90
CA TYR A 101 -6.02 -5.44 0.13
C TYR A 101 -6.74 -4.30 0.86
N SER A 102 -7.52 -3.50 0.14
CA SER A 102 -8.36 -2.46 0.76
C SER A 102 -9.60 -2.15 -0.08
N ALA A 103 -10.70 -1.80 0.58
CA ALA A 103 -11.91 -1.32 -0.04
C ALA A 103 -12.31 0.01 0.59
N GLN A 104 -12.43 1.05 -0.23
CA GLN A 104 -12.92 2.37 0.17
C GLN A 104 -14.33 2.57 -0.37
N ALA A 105 -15.21 3.12 0.46
CA ALA A 105 -16.54 3.52 0.02
C ALA A 105 -16.42 4.45 -1.19
N ALA A 106 -17.35 4.30 -2.15
CA ALA A 106 -17.44 5.18 -3.31
C ALA A 106 -17.33 6.64 -2.85
N VAL A 107 -16.38 7.39 -3.42
CA VAL A 107 -16.31 8.84 -3.20
C VAL A 107 -17.66 9.40 -3.63
N ARG A 108 -18.48 9.81 -2.66
CA ARG A 108 -19.78 10.43 -2.91
C ARG A 108 -19.58 11.62 -3.85
N PRO A 109 -20.25 11.70 -5.01
CA PRO A 109 -20.16 12.86 -5.90
C PRO A 109 -20.87 14.12 -5.35
N GLU A 110 -21.17 14.19 -4.05
CA GLU A 110 -21.89 15.32 -3.45
C GLU A 110 -21.07 16.61 -3.43
N VAL A 111 -19.74 16.54 -3.47
CA VAL A 111 -18.88 17.74 -3.44
C VAL A 111 -18.97 18.55 -4.75
N GLU A 112 -19.32 17.91 -5.87
CA GLU A 112 -19.41 18.59 -7.16
C GLU A 112 -20.78 19.28 -7.38
N LYS A 113 -21.84 18.79 -6.73
CA LYS A 113 -23.17 19.41 -6.77
C LYS A 113 -23.26 20.66 -5.90
N GLU A 114 -22.49 20.75 -4.82
CA GLU A 114 -22.49 21.95 -3.96
C GLU A 114 -21.73 23.11 -4.61
N HIS A 115 -20.65 22.83 -5.35
CA HIS A 115 -19.88 23.83 -6.07
C HIS A 115 -20.67 24.45 -7.23
N THR A 116 -21.36 23.64 -8.03
CA THR A 116 -22.19 24.14 -9.15
C THR A 116 -23.37 24.98 -8.66
N ARG A 117 -24.05 24.56 -7.59
CA ARG A 117 -25.14 25.34 -6.95
C ARG A 117 -24.64 26.62 -6.27
N GLY A 118 -23.40 26.64 -5.77
CA GLY A 118 -22.76 27.84 -5.21
C GLY A 118 -22.41 28.87 -6.30
N VAL A 119 -21.85 28.41 -7.42
CA VAL A 119 -21.47 29.26 -8.56
C VAL A 119 -22.71 29.85 -9.25
N GLU A 120 -23.78 29.09 -9.40
CA GLU A 120 -25.02 29.57 -10.03
C GLU A 120 -25.76 30.60 -9.15
N ARG A 121 -25.72 30.45 -7.82
CA ARG A 121 -26.22 31.47 -6.87
C ARG A 121 -25.41 32.76 -6.91
N MET A 122 -24.08 32.68 -7.02
CA MET A 122 -23.23 33.87 -7.14
C MET A 122 -23.39 34.60 -8.47
N ARG A 123 -23.61 33.87 -9.58
CA ARG A 123 -23.91 34.49 -10.88
C ARG A 123 -25.22 35.25 -10.85
N LYS A 124 -26.28 34.65 -10.31
CA LYS A 124 -27.60 35.29 -10.20
C LYS A 124 -27.58 36.54 -9.32
N ALA A 125 -26.87 36.50 -8.19
CA ALA A 125 -26.71 37.66 -7.31
C ALA A 125 -25.97 38.83 -7.98
N ARG A 126 -24.99 38.56 -8.85
CA ARG A 126 -24.30 39.61 -9.63
C ARG A 126 -25.18 40.23 -10.72
N GLU A 127 -26.03 39.43 -11.36
CA GLU A 127 -26.97 39.93 -12.37
C GLU A 127 -28.05 40.81 -11.73
N ASP A 128 -28.60 40.43 -10.58
CA ASP A 128 -29.59 41.22 -9.84
C ASP A 128 -29.01 42.54 -9.30
N GLN A 129 -27.74 42.53 -8.86
CA GLN A 129 -27.06 43.73 -8.38
C GLN A 129 -26.72 44.73 -9.50
N ALA A 130 -26.43 44.23 -10.71
CA ALA A 130 -26.22 45.07 -11.89
C ALA A 130 -27.54 45.65 -12.44
N ALA A 131 -28.66 44.94 -12.30
CA ALA A 131 -29.98 45.41 -12.68
C ALA A 131 -30.53 46.49 -11.73
N SER A 132 -30.15 46.46 -10.45
CA SER A 132 -30.59 47.44 -9.44
C SER A 132 -29.81 48.77 -9.46
N GLN A 133 -28.76 48.90 -10.29
CA GLN A 133 -27.96 50.12 -10.46
C GLN A 133 -28.24 50.87 -11.78
N ARG A 134 -29.28 50.48 -12.52
CA ARG A 134 -29.85 51.24 -13.65
C ARG A 134 -31.17 51.88 -13.25
#